data_AF-A0A355RED0-F1
#
_entry.id   AF-A0A355RED0-F1
#
_cell.length_a   1.000
_cell.length_b   1.000
_cell.length_c   1.000
_cell.angle_alpha   90.00
_cell.angle_beta   90.00
_cell.angle_gamma   90.00
#
_symmetry.space_group_name_H-M   'P 1'
#
loop_
_entity.id
_entity.type
_entity.pdbx_description
1 polymer ?
#
loop_
_entity_poly.entity_id
_entity_poly.type
_entity_poly.pdbx_seq_one_letter_code
_entity_poly.pdbx_strand_id
1 'polypeptide(L)'
;MSIQIGNAPCSWGVEFANDPRNPDWRSVLKDCADAGYSGIELGPVGFMPENPDILGPALQAHNLTLIGGVVFRPFHDANAWEETLDGT
;
A
#
# COMPACT_ATOMS: atom_id res chain seq x y z
N MET A 1 -2.69 -12.77 -24.75
CA MET A 1 -3.16 -12.06 -23.53
C MET A 1 -2.14 -12.35 -22.44
N SER A 2 -1.46 -11.34 -21.90
CA SER A 2 -0.58 -11.52 -20.73
C SER A 2 -1.35 -11.15 -19.47
N ILE A 3 -1.20 -11.94 -18.42
CA ILE A 3 -1.70 -11.62 -17.08
C ILE A 3 -0.76 -10.58 -16.47
N GLN A 4 -1.31 -9.52 -15.89
CA GLN A 4 -0.54 -8.56 -15.11
C GLN A 4 -0.41 -9.07 -13.68
N ILE A 5 0.80 -9.02 -13.14
CA ILE A 5 1.11 -9.52 -11.80
C ILE A 5 1.62 -8.35 -10.97
N GLY A 6 1.03 -8.15 -9.79
CA GLY A 6 1.50 -7.21 -8.79
C GLY A 6 1.72 -7.87 -7.43
N ASN A 7 2.17 -7.07 -6.48
CA ASN A 7 2.47 -7.49 -5.11
C ASN A 7 1.87 -6.51 -4.09
N ALA A 8 1.89 -6.89 -2.82
CA ALA A 8 1.43 -6.07 -1.71
C ALA A 8 2.55 -5.87 -0.68
N PRO A 9 2.58 -4.74 0.05
CA PRO A 9 3.56 -4.48 1.10
C PRO A 9 3.62 -5.55 2.22
N CYS A 10 2.58 -6.36 2.38
CA CYS A 10 2.57 -7.48 3.34
C CYS A 10 3.66 -8.53 3.07
N SER A 11 4.14 -8.66 1.83
CA SER A 11 5.32 -9.48 1.50
C SER A 11 6.61 -9.02 2.19
N TRP A 12 6.66 -7.75 2.64
CA TRP A 12 7.74 -7.16 3.44
C TRP A 12 7.36 -7.02 4.93
N GLY A 13 6.27 -7.65 5.36
CA GLY A 13 5.80 -7.61 6.75
C GLY A 13 4.98 -6.37 7.14
N VAL A 14 4.59 -5.55 6.17
CA VAL A 14 3.77 -4.35 6.43
C VAL A 14 2.30 -4.74 6.56
N GLU A 15 1.83 -4.84 7.80
CA GLU A 15 0.42 -5.12 8.12
C GLU A 15 -0.29 -3.90 8.72
N PHE A 16 0.41 -3.14 9.57
CA PHE A 16 -0.11 -1.93 10.21
C PHE A 16 0.75 -0.73 9.82
N ALA A 17 0.12 0.37 9.42
CA ALA A 17 0.84 1.56 8.91
C ALA A 17 1.88 2.12 9.87
N ASN A 18 1.55 2.18 11.17
CA ASN A 18 2.38 2.81 12.21
C ASN A 18 3.31 1.83 12.94
N ASP A 19 3.53 0.61 12.43
CA ASP A 19 4.44 -0.33 13.07
C ASP A 19 5.90 0.17 12.94
N PRO A 20 6.63 0.38 14.05
CA PRO A 20 8.00 0.90 14.02
C PRO A 20 9.00 -0.06 13.36
N ARG A 21 8.61 -1.31 13.11
CA ARG A 21 9.43 -2.32 12.41
C ARG A 21 9.25 -2.27 10.90
N ASN A 22 8.30 -1.48 10.40
CA ASN A 22 8.06 -1.36 8.97
C ASN A 22 9.34 -0.92 8.25
N PRO A 23 9.67 -1.51 7.09
CA PRO A 23 10.67 -0.94 6.21
C PRO A 23 10.20 0.42 5.71
N ASP A 24 11.15 1.24 5.26
CA ASP A 24 10.83 2.47 4.55
C ASP A 24 10.04 2.15 3.26
N TRP A 25 8.94 2.88 3.03
CA TRP A 25 8.03 2.60 1.91
C TRP A 25 8.71 2.73 0.53
N ARG A 26 9.72 3.60 0.39
CA ARG A 26 10.47 3.71 -0.88
C ARG A 26 11.33 2.49 -1.12
N SER A 27 11.85 1.88 -0.05
CA SER A 27 12.57 0.61 -0.13
C SER A 27 11.65 -0.51 -0.61
N VAL A 28 10.40 -0.55 -0.13
CA VAL A 28 9.38 -1.49 -0.63
C VAL A 28 9.08 -1.29 -2.11
N LEU A 29 8.92 -0.05 -2.59
CA LEU A 29 8.72 0.20 -4.02
C LEU A 29 9.90 -0.27 -4.87
N LYS A 30 11.12 0.04 -4.43
CA LYS A 30 12.33 -0.37 -5.12
C LYS A 30 12.43 -1.90 -5.18
N ASP A 31 12.28 -2.59 -4.05
CA ASP A 31 12.39 -4.04 -3.98
C ASP A 31 11.28 -4.74 -4.80
N CYS A 32 10.08 -4.17 -4.82
CA CYS A 32 8.96 -4.67 -5.62
C CYS A 32 9.28 -4.64 -7.11
N ALA A 33 9.83 -3.51 -7.59
CA ALA A 33 10.27 -3.38 -8.97
C ALA A 33 11.48 -4.27 -9.29
N ASP A 34 12.47 -4.35 -8.40
CA ASP A 34 13.66 -5.20 -8.58
C ASP A 34 13.31 -6.69 -8.62
N ALA A 35 12.24 -7.09 -7.93
CA ALA A 35 11.68 -8.45 -7.99
C ALA A 35 10.90 -8.74 -9.29
N GLY A 36 10.70 -7.74 -10.16
CA GLY A 36 10.08 -7.89 -11.48
C GLY A 36 8.57 -7.66 -11.52
N TYR A 37 7.96 -7.12 -10.45
CA TYR A 37 6.56 -6.73 -10.46
C TYR A 37 6.35 -5.38 -11.17
N SER A 38 5.22 -5.23 -11.84
CA SER A 38 4.80 -3.97 -12.48
C SER A 38 3.63 -3.29 -11.77
N GLY A 39 3.05 -3.95 -10.77
CA GLY A 39 1.96 -3.43 -9.95
C GLY A 39 2.25 -3.58 -8.46
N ILE A 40 1.80 -2.62 -7.65
CA ILE A 40 1.85 -2.71 -6.20
C ILE A 40 0.54 -2.22 -5.57
N GLU A 41 0.13 -2.82 -4.46
CA GLU A 41 -0.92 -2.30 -3.60
C GLU A 41 -0.39 -1.20 -2.66
N LEU A 42 -1.30 -0.34 -2.18
CA LEU A 42 -0.98 0.74 -1.25
C LEU A 42 -0.47 0.23 0.12
N GLY A 43 -0.88 -0.99 0.50
CA GLY A 43 -0.79 -1.48 1.88
C GLY A 43 -1.85 -0.83 2.78
N PRO A 44 -1.66 -0.86 4.11
CA PRO A 44 -2.55 -0.20 5.05
C PRO A 44 -2.47 1.32 4.90
N VAL A 45 -3.63 2.00 4.99
CA VAL A 45 -3.72 3.48 4.95
C VAL A 45 -2.78 4.10 5.98
N GLY A 46 -1.95 5.04 5.54
CA GLY A 46 -0.91 5.70 6.34
C GLY A 46 0.50 5.11 6.20
N PHE A 47 0.68 3.93 5.58
CA PHE A 47 2.02 3.38 5.35
C PHE A 47 2.78 4.14 4.25
N MET A 48 2.15 4.26 3.08
CA MET A 48 2.63 5.12 2.00
C MET A 48 2.01 6.52 2.13
N PRO A 49 2.66 7.58 1.61
CA PRO A 49 2.06 8.91 1.57
C PRO A 49 0.74 8.91 0.80
N GLU A 50 -0.30 9.47 1.42
CA GLU A 50 -1.63 9.58 0.80
C GLU A 50 -1.71 10.72 -0.24
N ASN A 51 -0.77 11.66 -0.19
CA ASN A 51 -0.70 12.74 -1.16
C ASN A 51 -0.24 12.19 -2.54
N PRO A 52 -1.08 12.26 -3.59
CA PRO A 52 -0.75 11.75 -4.91
C PRO A 52 0.43 12.48 -5.57
N ASP A 53 0.67 13.74 -5.23
CA ASP A 53 1.82 14.51 -5.72
C ASP A 53 3.16 13.99 -5.16
N ILE A 54 3.11 13.17 -4.10
CA ILE A 54 4.28 12.50 -3.51
C ILE A 54 4.38 11.06 -4.00
N LEU A 55 3.28 10.30 -3.91
CA LEU A 55 3.29 8.86 -4.22
C LEU A 55 3.35 8.60 -5.73
N GLY A 56 2.66 9.39 -6.55
CA GLY A 56 2.63 9.25 -8.01
C GLY A 56 4.04 9.28 -8.64
N PRO A 57 4.86 10.31 -8.39
CA PRO A 57 6.24 10.36 -8.89
C PRO A 57 7.11 9.21 -8.39
N ALA A 58 6.90 8.73 -7.16
CA ALA A 58 7.67 7.63 -6.60
C ALA A 58 7.34 6.28 -7.28
N LEU A 59 6.06 6.02 -7.54
CA LEU A 59 5.63 4.85 -8.32
C LEU A 59 6.18 4.90 -9.75
N GLN A 60 6.10 6.07 -10.39
CA GLN A 60 6.57 6.27 -11.76
C GLN A 60 8.09 6.05 -11.88
N ALA A 61 8.88 6.46 -10.89
CA ALA A 61 10.33 6.22 -10.87
C ALA A 61 10.71 4.72 -10.89
N HIS A 62 9.79 3.84 -10.50
CA HIS A 62 9.97 2.39 -10.47
C HIS A 62 9.11 1.65 -11.51
N ASN A 63 8.45 2.36 -12.42
CA ASN A 63 7.48 1.79 -13.39
C ASN A 63 6.39 0.93 -12.73
N LEU A 64 5.98 1.29 -11.50
CA LEU A 64 4.93 0.60 -10.77
C LEU A 64 3.58 1.28 -11.00
N THR A 65 2.55 0.46 -11.18
CA THR A 65 1.15 0.88 -11.17
C THR A 65 0.55 0.62 -9.80
N LEU A 66 -0.16 1.60 -9.22
CA LEU A 66 -0.98 1.33 -8.05
C LEU A 66 -2.20 0.51 -8.49
N ILE A 67 -2.32 -0.72 -8.00
CA ILE A 67 -3.34 -1.67 -8.47
C ILE A 67 -4.44 -1.98 -7.45
N GLY A 68 -4.29 -1.53 -6.21
CA GLY A 68 -5.23 -1.80 -5.13
C GLY A 68 -4.78 -1.20 -3.81
N GLY A 69 -5.60 -1.36 -2.79
CA GLY A 69 -5.33 -0.95 -1.42
C GLY A 69 -6.21 -1.72 -0.46
N VAL A 70 -5.79 -1.79 0.81
CA VAL A 70 -6.50 -2.52 1.85
C VAL A 70 -7.16 -1.52 2.80
N VAL A 71 -8.48 -1.65 2.95
CA VAL A 71 -9.24 -0.98 4.00
C VAL A 71 -9.58 -2.03 5.06
N PHE A 72 -8.81 -2.02 6.15
CA PHE A 72 -9.07 -2.86 7.31
C PHE A 72 -9.70 -2.00 8.41
N ARG A 73 -11.00 -2.16 8.61
CA ARG A 73 -11.83 -1.42 9.59
C ARG A 73 -12.86 -2.34 10.24
N PRO A 74 -13.32 -2.04 11.46
CA PRO A 74 -14.28 -2.86 12.20
C PRO A 74 -15.73 -2.69 11.70
N PHE A 75 -15.99 -3.01 10.42
CA PHE A 75 -17.32 -2.90 9.79
C PHE A 75 -18.45 -3.66 10.52
N HIS A 76 -18.11 -4.57 11.43
CA HIS A 76 -19.04 -5.36 12.23
C HIS A 76 -19.47 -4.67 13.55
N ASP A 77 -18.74 -3.65 14.01
CA ASP A 77 -19.02 -2.96 15.27
C ASP A 77 -19.69 -1.61 15.01
N ALA A 78 -20.99 -1.53 15.32
CA ALA A 78 -21.75 -0.29 15.18
C ALA A 78 -21.22 0.86 16.06
N ASN A 79 -20.49 0.56 17.14
CA ASN A 79 -19.89 1.58 18.00
C ASN A 79 -18.58 2.15 17.43
N ALA A 80 -17.99 1.51 16.42
CA ALA A 80 -16.75 1.91 15.78
C ALA A 80 -16.98 2.64 14.45
N TRP A 81 -18.14 3.31 14.30
CA TRP A 81 -18.52 4.01 13.07
C TRP A 81 -17.49 5.07 12.65
N GLU A 82 -17.06 5.93 13.59
CA GLU A 82 -16.09 7.01 13.31
C GLU A 82 -14.74 6.46 12.82
N GLU A 83 -14.25 5.38 13.44
CA GLU A 83 -13.03 4.70 13.00
C GLU A 83 -13.19 4.10 11.59
N THR A 84 -14.36 3.54 11.31
CA THR A 84 -14.66 2.95 10.00
C THR A 84 -14.74 4.01 8.90
N LEU A 85 -15.35 5.16 9.19
CA LEU A 85 -15.49 6.27 8.24
C LEU A 85 -14.15 6.92 7.86
N ASP A 86 -13.19 6.96 8.79
CA ASP A 86 -11.82 7.42 8.50
C ASP A 86 -11.12 6.56 7.43
N GLY A 87 -11.53 5.30 7.25
CA GLY A 87 -11.00 4.41 6.21
C GLY A 87 -11.68 4.51 4.85
N THR A 88 -12.66 5.41 4.65
CA THR A 88 -13.47 5.52 3.42
C THR A 88 -13.22 6.79 2.62
#